data_AF-A0A917H8Q2-F1
#
_entry.id   AF-A0A917H8Q2-F1
#
_cell.length_a   1.000
_cell.length_b   1.000
_cell.length_c   1.000
_cell.angle_alpha   90.00
_cell.angle_beta   90.00
_cell.angle_gamma   90.00
#
_symmetry.space_group_name_H-M   'P 1'
#
loop_
_entity.id
_entity.type
_entity.pdbx_description
1 polymer ?
#
loop_
_entity_poly.entity_id
_entity_poly.type
_entity_poly.pdbx_seq_one_letter_code
_entity_poly.pdbx_strand_id
1 'polypeptide(L)'
;MRIDDKVAAIAISIFTGSMASAVIISLFSFNFGAVLIVCMFCFVMTTVVGVPLSLLIHGIIRKSDSLTAFYRIVVHMVAGYGAIVMLELLMGVSFKASLSLDEAIFAFSGAINGLVYGSIYELFRQKWGRVV
;
A
#
# COMPACT_ATOMS: atom_id res chain seq x y z
N MET A 1 3.60 12.38 -22.50
CA MET A 1 3.15 11.06 -22.02
C MET A 1 1.71 10.84 -22.48
N ARG A 2 1.42 9.77 -23.22
CA ARG A 2 0.03 9.44 -23.59
C ARG A 2 -0.71 8.98 -22.33
N ILE A 3 -2.03 9.12 -22.33
CA ILE A 3 -2.86 8.71 -21.18
C ILE A 3 -2.63 7.22 -20.87
N ASP A 4 -2.44 6.40 -21.91
CA ASP A 4 -2.21 4.96 -21.84
C ASP A 4 -0.97 4.59 -21.02
N ASP A 5 0.13 5.33 -21.18
CA ASP A 5 1.39 5.08 -20.47
C ASP A 5 1.23 5.29 -18.95
N LYS A 6 0.41 6.26 -18.54
CA LYS A 6 0.15 6.56 -17.12
C LYS A 6 -0.71 5.48 -16.48
N VAL A 7 -1.74 5.03 -17.21
CA VAL A 7 -2.62 3.95 -16.78
C VAL A 7 -1.82 2.66 -16.64
N ALA A 8 -0.94 2.35 -17.59
CA ALA A 8 -0.05 1.19 -17.52
C ALA A 8 0.89 1.25 -16.30
N ALA A 9 1.52 2.40 -16.04
CA ALA A 9 2.41 2.57 -14.89
C ALA A 9 1.68 2.39 -13.55
N ILE A 10 0.45 2.89 -13.43
CA ILE A 10 -0.39 2.68 -12.24
C ILE A 10 -0.74 1.19 -12.11
N ALA A 11 -1.21 0.55 -13.17
CA ALA A 11 -1.58 -0.87 -13.15
C ALA A 11 -0.39 -1.77 -12.75
N ILE A 12 0.80 -1.49 -13.28
CA ILE A 12 2.03 -2.20 -12.90
C ILE A 12 2.37 -1.94 -11.43
N SER A 13 2.26 -0.69 -10.96
CA SER A 13 2.55 -0.35 -9.56
C SER A 13 1.61 -1.06 -8.58
N ILE A 14 0.32 -1.17 -8.93
CA ILE A 14 -0.65 -1.94 -8.15
C ILE A 14 -0.26 -3.41 -8.14
N PHE A 15 -0.07 -4.02 -9.31
CA PHE A 15 0.22 -5.46 -9.40
C PHE A 15 1.53 -5.84 -8.70
N THR A 16 2.61 -5.11 -8.97
CA THR A 16 3.92 -5.33 -8.34
C THR A 16 3.86 -5.05 -6.84
N GLY A 17 3.16 -3.99 -6.42
CA GLY A 17 2.96 -3.66 -5.02
C GLY A 17 2.25 -4.77 -4.27
N SER A 18 1.10 -5.20 -4.76
CA SER A 18 0.30 -6.24 -4.12
C SER A 18 1.02 -7.58 -4.04
N MET A 19 1.73 -7.98 -5.11
CA MET A 19 2.52 -9.21 -5.10
C MET A 19 3.68 -9.13 -4.10
N ALA A 20 4.44 -8.04 -4.11
CA ALA A 20 5.56 -7.85 -3.19
C ALA A 20 5.11 -7.80 -1.73
N SER A 21 4.03 -7.07 -1.44
CA SER A 21 3.42 -7.02 -0.11
C SER A 21 2.96 -8.40 0.34
N ALA A 22 2.30 -9.17 -0.52
CA ALA A 22 1.81 -10.49 -0.17
C ALA A 22 2.94 -11.47 0.18
N VAL A 23 4.03 -11.44 -0.57
CA VAL A 23 5.22 -12.24 -0.27
C VAL A 23 5.81 -11.83 1.09
N ILE A 24 5.98 -10.53 1.34
CA ILE A 24 6.53 -10.02 2.59
C ILE A 24 5.64 -10.39 3.78
N ILE A 25 4.34 -10.17 3.69
CA ILE A 25 3.39 -10.47 4.76
C ILE A 25 3.33 -11.98 5.03
N SER A 26 3.33 -12.80 3.98
CA SER A 26 3.29 -14.27 4.13
C SER A 26 4.59 -14.82 4.71
N LEU A 27 5.74 -14.18 4.42
CA LEU A 27 7.01 -14.47 5.07
C LEU A 27 6.95 -14.18 6.57
N PHE A 28 6.43 -13.01 6.97
CA PHE A 28 6.27 -12.67 8.39
C PHE A 28 5.28 -13.57 9.12
N SER A 29 4.27 -14.07 8.41
CA SER A 29 3.25 -14.98 8.96
C SER A 29 3.68 -16.45 8.96
N PHE A 30 4.84 -16.79 8.41
CA PHE A 30 5.29 -18.17 8.15
C PHE A 30 4.24 -19.04 7.43
N ASN A 31 3.34 -18.43 6.65
CA ASN A 31 2.21 -19.10 6.03
C ASN A 31 2.16 -18.82 4.51
N PHE A 32 2.98 -19.55 3.77
CA PHE A 32 3.05 -19.42 2.30
C PHE A 32 1.79 -19.92 1.58
N GLY A 33 0.97 -20.77 2.22
CA GLY A 33 -0.29 -21.24 1.65
C GLY A 33 -1.32 -20.12 1.48
N ALA A 34 -1.19 -19.03 2.24
CA ALA A 34 -2.08 -17.89 2.19
C ALA A 34 -1.63 -16.80 1.18
N VAL A 35 -0.50 -16.94 0.49
CA VAL A 35 0.09 -15.86 -0.34
C VAL A 35 -0.88 -15.32 -1.39
N LEU A 36 -1.68 -16.19 -2.01
CA LEU A 36 -2.66 -15.80 -3.03
C LEU A 36 -3.81 -15.00 -2.42
N ILE A 37 -4.30 -15.41 -1.25
CA ILE A 37 -5.38 -14.72 -0.53
C ILE A 37 -4.89 -13.34 -0.07
N VAL A 38 -3.68 -13.28 0.51
CA VAL A 38 -3.06 -12.01 0.92
C VAL A 38 -2.81 -11.13 -0.31
N CYS A 39 -2.39 -11.69 -1.44
CA CYS A 39 -2.21 -10.94 -2.69
C CYS A 39 -3.52 -10.34 -3.19
N MET A 40 -4.62 -11.11 -3.21
CA MET A 40 -5.93 -10.58 -3.57
C MET A 40 -6.38 -9.46 -2.62
N PHE A 41 -6.16 -9.64 -1.31
CA PHE A 41 -6.48 -8.62 -0.32
C PHE A 41 -5.67 -7.33 -0.54
N CYS A 42 -4.34 -7.43 -0.67
CA CYS A 42 -3.48 -6.31 -0.98
C CYS A 42 -3.86 -5.65 -2.31
N PHE A 43 -4.26 -6.42 -3.33
CA PHE A 43 -4.72 -5.89 -4.62
C PHE A 43 -5.98 -5.04 -4.48
N VAL A 44 -7.00 -5.55 -3.79
CA VAL A 44 -8.25 -4.81 -3.55
C VAL A 44 -7.96 -3.56 -2.73
N MET A 45 -7.22 -3.65 -1.64
CA MET A 45 -6.89 -2.51 -0.78
C MET A 45 -6.09 -1.44 -1.52
N THR A 46 -5.09 -1.85 -2.31
CA THR A 46 -4.29 -0.91 -3.10
C THR A 46 -5.12 -0.25 -4.19
N THR A 47 -6.03 -0.97 -4.84
CA THR A 47 -6.88 -0.41 -5.90
C THR A 47 -7.93 0.54 -5.35
N VAL A 48 -8.63 0.14 -4.27
CA VAL A 48 -9.78 0.88 -3.72
C VAL A 48 -9.34 2.03 -2.82
N VAL A 49 -8.29 1.85 -2.03
CA VAL A 49 -7.82 2.85 -1.06
C VAL A 49 -6.51 3.48 -1.53
N GLY A 50 -5.55 2.66 -1.93
CA GLY A 50 -4.20 3.11 -2.31
C GLY A 50 -4.20 4.11 -3.46
N VAL A 51 -4.86 3.79 -4.58
CA VAL A 51 -4.87 4.64 -5.78
C VAL A 51 -5.55 5.99 -5.54
N PRO A 52 -6.79 6.07 -5.00
CA PRO A 52 -7.41 7.36 -4.71
C PRO A 52 -6.58 8.20 -3.73
N LEU A 53 -6.01 7.56 -2.72
CA LEU A 53 -5.12 8.23 -1.76
C LEU A 53 -3.86 8.76 -2.45
N SER A 54 -3.22 7.98 -3.31
CA SER A 54 -2.06 8.44 -4.09
C SER A 54 -2.41 9.69 -4.87
N LEU A 55 -3.53 9.70 -5.59
CA LEU A 55 -3.96 10.85 -6.37
C LEU A 55 -4.19 12.08 -5.47
N LEU A 56 -4.82 11.91 -4.32
CA LEU A 56 -5.09 12.98 -3.35
C LEU A 56 -3.80 13.56 -2.76
N ILE A 57 -2.89 12.71 -2.28
CA ILE A 57 -1.58 13.12 -1.75
C ILE A 57 -0.80 13.90 -2.80
N HIS A 58 -0.86 13.46 -4.06
CA HIS A 58 -0.17 14.13 -5.16
C HIS A 58 -0.84 15.45 -5.56
N GLY A 59 -2.16 15.56 -5.44
CA GLY A 59 -2.89 16.81 -5.65
C GLY A 59 -2.50 17.89 -4.64
N ILE A 60 -2.32 17.49 -3.37
CA ILE A 60 -1.96 18.38 -2.25
C ILE A 60 -0.47 18.72 -2.28
N ILE A 61 0.39 17.71 -2.39
CA ILE A 61 1.84 17.89 -2.30
C ILE A 61 2.41 17.91 -3.72
N ARG A 62 2.70 19.11 -4.22
CA ARG A 62 3.19 19.29 -5.61
C ARG A 62 4.72 19.27 -5.75
N LYS A 63 5.47 19.56 -4.68
CA LYS A 63 6.94 19.57 -4.74
C LYS A 63 7.54 18.18 -4.96
N SER A 64 8.68 18.12 -5.62
CA SER A 64 9.39 16.89 -6.04
C SER A 64 10.76 16.74 -5.38
N ASP A 65 10.82 16.99 -4.09
CA ASP A 65 12.01 16.83 -3.22
C ASP A 65 12.00 15.47 -2.51
N SER A 66 13.19 14.99 -2.13
CA SER A 66 13.38 13.69 -1.46
C SER A 66 12.62 13.59 -0.13
N LEU A 67 12.57 14.69 0.61
CA LEU A 67 11.84 14.81 1.88
C LEU A 67 10.33 14.69 1.66
N THR A 68 9.81 15.35 0.62
CA THR A 68 8.43 15.17 0.18
C THR A 68 8.12 13.74 -0.26
N ALA A 69 9.02 13.08 -0.99
CA ALA A 69 8.86 11.67 -1.35
C ALA A 69 8.76 10.77 -0.12
N PHE A 70 9.60 10.98 0.89
CA PHE A 70 9.52 10.30 2.18
C PHE A 70 8.15 10.50 2.84
N TYR A 71 7.66 11.74 2.93
CA TYR A 71 6.34 12.00 3.51
C TYR A 71 5.21 11.30 2.76
N ARG A 72 5.26 11.24 1.42
CA ARG A 72 4.25 10.50 0.65
C ARG A 72 4.24 9.02 1.05
N ILE A 73 5.41 8.40 1.18
CA ILE A 73 5.52 6.99 1.60
C ILE A 73 4.95 6.80 3.01
N VAL A 74 5.30 7.68 3.95
CA VAL A 74 4.78 7.64 5.32
C VAL A 74 3.25 7.76 5.34
N VAL A 75 2.67 8.68 4.56
CA VAL A 75 1.21 8.82 4.50
C VAL A 75 0.56 7.56 3.92
N HIS A 76 1.13 6.91 2.91
CA HIS A 76 0.61 5.64 2.41
C HIS A 76 0.68 4.53 3.47
N MET A 77 1.77 4.45 4.23
CA MET A 77 1.91 3.50 5.34
C MET A 77 0.82 3.73 6.40
N VAL A 78 0.66 4.97 6.87
CA VAL A 78 -0.32 5.33 7.90
C VAL A 78 -1.75 5.09 7.42
N ALA A 79 -2.07 5.46 6.19
CA ALA A 79 -3.39 5.22 5.63
C ALA A 79 -3.68 3.73 5.43
N GLY A 80 -2.68 2.95 5.01
CA GLY A 80 -2.78 1.50 4.90
C GLY A 80 -3.09 0.86 6.25
N TYR A 81 -2.36 1.24 7.31
CA TYR A 81 -2.65 0.82 8.69
C TYR A 81 -4.06 1.23 9.12
N GLY A 82 -4.39 2.52 8.96
CA GLY A 82 -5.69 3.06 9.34
C GLY A 82 -6.86 2.39 8.62
N ALA A 83 -6.69 1.97 7.36
CA ALA A 83 -7.71 1.25 6.62
C ALA A 83 -8.01 -0.13 7.22
N ILE A 84 -6.98 -0.84 7.70
CA ILE A 84 -7.18 -2.13 8.40
C ILE A 84 -7.82 -1.91 9.76
N VAL A 85 -7.35 -0.94 10.53
CA VAL A 85 -7.94 -0.58 11.84
C VAL A 85 -9.44 -0.23 11.69
N MET A 86 -9.79 0.54 10.66
CA MET A 86 -11.19 0.87 10.39
C MET A 86 -12.01 -0.35 9.96
N LEU A 87 -11.42 -1.27 9.19
CA LEU A 87 -12.06 -2.53 8.82
C LEU A 87 -12.34 -3.39 10.07
N GLU A 88 -11.37 -3.52 10.98
CA GLU A 88 -11.53 -4.25 12.24
C GLU A 88 -12.63 -3.64 13.12
N LEU A 89 -12.66 -2.31 13.24
CA LEU A 89 -13.72 -1.58 13.95
C LEU A 89 -15.10 -1.82 13.33
N LEU A 90 -15.22 -1.78 12.00
CA LEU A 90 -16.46 -2.04 11.27
C LEU A 90 -16.94 -3.48 11.43
N MET A 91 -16.01 -4.43 11.56
CA MET A 91 -16.32 -5.85 11.79
C MET A 91 -16.64 -6.17 13.25
N GLY A 92 -16.62 -5.17 14.15
CA GLY A 92 -16.92 -5.36 15.57
C GLY A 92 -15.83 -6.09 16.33
N VAL A 93 -14.60 -6.13 15.79
CA VAL A 93 -13.45 -6.74 16.46
C VAL A 93 -13.00 -5.77 17.57
N SER A 94 -13.23 -6.18 18.83
CA SER A 94 -12.83 -5.38 19.98
C SER A 94 -11.30 -5.33 20.05
N PHE A 95 -10.70 -4.14 20.05
CA PHE A 95 -9.27 -3.93 20.31
C PHE A 95 -8.91 -4.55 21.66
N LYS A 96 -8.36 -5.77 21.65
CA LYS A 96 -7.82 -6.40 22.85
C LYS A 96 -6.45 -5.79 23.12
N ALA A 97 -6.17 -5.47 24.38
CA ALA A 97 -4.86 -4.96 24.80
C ALA A 97 -3.72 -5.97 24.57
N SER A 98 -4.05 -7.26 24.43
CA SER A 98 -3.14 -8.30 23.95
C SER A 98 -3.52 -8.69 22.52
N LEU A 99 -2.77 -8.22 21.54
CA LEU A 99 -2.81 -8.76 20.18
C LEU A 99 -2.02 -10.07 20.17
N SER A 100 -2.63 -11.14 19.67
CA SER A 100 -1.87 -12.30 19.22
C SER A 100 -0.92 -11.89 18.08
N LEU A 101 0.14 -12.68 17.84
CA LEU A 101 1.09 -12.39 16.77
C LEU A 101 0.38 -12.28 15.40
N ASP A 102 -0.62 -13.12 15.16
CA ASP A 102 -1.38 -13.13 13.90
C ASP A 102 -2.25 -11.88 13.73
N GLU A 103 -2.93 -11.43 14.81
CA GLU A 103 -3.71 -10.19 14.79
C GLU A 103 -2.80 -8.96 14.61
N ALA A 104 -1.62 -8.97 15.25
CA ALA A 104 -0.63 -7.90 15.05
C ALA A 104 -0.14 -7.88 13.59
N ILE A 105 0.20 -9.02 13.01
CA ILE A 105 0.64 -9.11 11.61
C ILE A 105 -0.48 -8.66 10.67
N PHE A 106 -1.74 -9.00 10.95
CA PHE A 106 -2.88 -8.53 10.17
C PHE A 106 -3.04 -7.01 10.26
N ALA A 107 -3.01 -6.41 11.45
CA ALA A 107 -3.08 -4.96 11.63
C ALA A 107 -1.91 -4.25 10.90
N PHE A 108 -0.69 -4.77 11.05
CA PHE A 108 0.50 -4.22 10.37
C PHE A 108 0.55 -4.53 8.87
N SER A 109 -0.23 -5.49 8.37
CA SER A 109 -0.28 -5.83 6.94
C SER A 109 -0.70 -4.63 6.08
N GLY A 110 -1.60 -3.80 6.60
CA GLY A 110 -2.00 -2.54 5.98
C GLY A 110 -0.84 -1.56 5.87
N ALA A 111 -0.05 -1.43 6.94
CA ALA A 111 1.14 -0.58 6.97
C ALA A 111 2.19 -1.07 5.95
N ILE A 112 2.45 -2.38 5.93
CA ILE A 112 3.38 -3.01 4.99
C ILE A 112 2.91 -2.80 3.55
N ASN A 113 1.62 -3.03 3.27
CA ASN A 113 1.06 -2.82 1.93
C ASN A 113 1.17 -1.35 1.50
N GLY A 114 0.81 -0.42 2.38
CA GLY A 114 0.92 1.02 2.13
C GLY A 114 2.36 1.47 1.87
N LEU A 115 3.32 0.99 2.67
CA LEU A 115 4.74 1.28 2.50
C LEU A 115 5.27 0.76 1.17
N VAL A 116 5.01 -0.51 0.85
CA VAL A 116 5.50 -1.17 -0.36
C VAL A 116 4.91 -0.51 -1.61
N TYR A 117 3.59 -0.33 -1.65
CA TYR A 117 2.93 0.35 -2.76
C TYR A 117 3.40 1.80 -2.89
N GLY A 118 3.46 2.56 -1.80
CA GLY A 118 3.93 3.96 -1.83
C GLY A 118 5.37 4.08 -2.36
N SER A 119 6.24 3.16 -1.97
CA SER A 119 7.63 3.09 -2.43
C SER A 119 7.72 2.78 -3.93
N ILE A 120 6.98 1.76 -4.40
CA ILE A 120 6.93 1.36 -5.81
C ILE A 120 6.34 2.49 -6.66
N TYR A 121 5.23 3.07 -6.23
CA TYR A 121 4.59 4.18 -6.91
C TYR A 121 5.54 5.37 -7.08
N GLU A 122 6.27 5.74 -6.01
CA GLU A 122 7.22 6.86 -6.07
C GLU A 122 8.44 6.53 -6.95
N LEU A 123 8.94 5.29 -6.93
CA LEU A 123 9.98 4.79 -7.84
C LEU A 123 9.55 4.91 -9.31
N PHE A 124 8.36 4.41 -9.64
CA PHE A 124 7.82 4.51 -10.99
C PHE A 124 7.61 5.96 -11.40
N ARG A 125 7.10 6.80 -10.49
CA ARG A 125 6.94 8.23 -10.72
C ARG A 125 8.28 8.92 -10.99
N GLN A 126 9.33 8.66 -10.23
CA GLN A 126 10.64 9.29 -10.46
C GLN A 126 11.24 8.85 -11.81
N LYS A 127 11.06 7.58 -12.18
CA LYS A 127 11.57 7.04 -13.44
C LYS A 127 10.80 7.53 -14.67
N TRP A 128 9.47 7.61 -14.58
CA TRP A 128 8.60 7.97 -15.71
C TRP A 128 8.19 9.45 -15.74
N GLY A 129 8.26 10.13 -14.59
CA GLY A 129 8.04 11.58 -14.47
C GLY A 129 9.24 12.43 -14.88
N ARG A 130 10.44 11.84 -15.03
CA ARG A 130 11.64 12.49 -15.61
C ARG A 130 11.71 12.45 -17.14
N VAL A 131 10.76 11.79 -17.82
CA VAL A 131 10.70 11.74 -19.30
C VAL A 131 9.97 12.98 -19.86
N VAL A 132 10.01 14.10 -19.14
CA VAL A 132 9.56 15.43 -19.57
C VAL A 132 10.56 16.46 -19.08
#